data_AF-A0A3B1BJ90-F1
#
_entry.id   AF-A0A3B1BJ90-F1
#
_cell.length_a   1.000
_cell.length_b   1.000
_cell.length_c   1.000
_cell.angle_alpha   90.00
_cell.angle_beta   90.00
_cell.angle_gamma   90.00
#
_symmetry.space_group_name_H-M   'P 1'
#
loop_
_entity.id
_entity.type
_entity.pdbx_description
1 polymer ?
#
loop_
_entity_poly.entity_id
_entity_poly.type
_entity_poly.pdbx_seq_one_letter_code
_entity_poly.pdbx_strand_id
1 'polypeptide(L)'
;MIKTNSHAGHPDFALSMETPDQARGDNRRHNAIRIGLAQIKGLSISSIRSIIEGRGVRPYSSIPDFLLRSRVKPKEAEALALCGALDMFGATRPEILWKAMMSGPGLASPPTLIEAGFTAPPLADYPVEEKLEREREILGVTVSSHPIRVFTKVAEASGVIPASRLCHMIGKQVRVIGWLVTAKRTRTKHGEYMKFLTLEDESDIFEVTLFPKVYARFGGRLQGRGPYIVLGEVENDGGYVTLAAQALRNIGAKTRGAPAASGQGVFDTKYNKYSHR
;
A
#
# COMPACT_ATOMS: atom_id res chain seq x y z
N MET A 1 -11.66 8.43 2.19
CA MET A 1 -12.36 8.01 3.43
C MET A 1 -13.09 6.71 3.12
N ILE A 2 -12.50 5.55 3.41
CA ILE A 2 -13.02 4.26 2.94
C ILE A 2 -13.92 3.65 4.02
N LYS A 3 -15.19 3.41 3.66
CA LYS A 3 -16.18 2.75 4.50
C LYS A 3 -16.08 1.24 4.25
N THR A 4 -15.95 0.46 5.32
CA THR A 4 -16.21 -0.98 5.27
C THR A 4 -17.72 -1.18 5.25
N ASN A 5 -18.35 -1.20 4.06
CA ASN A 5 -19.74 -1.63 3.94
C ASN A 5 -19.77 -3.14 3.67
N SER A 6 -20.03 -3.90 4.72
CA SER A 6 -20.73 -5.17 4.60
C SER A 6 -22.11 -4.85 4.04
N HIS A 7 -22.45 -5.13 2.78
CA HIS A 7 -23.84 -5.35 2.33
C HIS A 7 -23.87 -6.12 1.00
N ALA A 8 -24.88 -6.98 0.89
CA ALA A 8 -25.03 -8.06 -0.05
C ALA A 8 -25.17 -7.61 -1.52
N GLY A 9 -24.34 -8.19 -2.41
CA GLY A 9 -24.46 -8.02 -3.85
C GLY A 9 -23.29 -8.65 -4.61
N HIS A 10 -23.44 -9.93 -4.98
CA HIS A 10 -22.56 -10.74 -5.84
C HIS A 10 -21.07 -10.88 -5.40
N PRO A 11 -20.66 -12.06 -4.86
CA PRO A 11 -19.27 -12.33 -4.51
C PRO A 11 -18.49 -12.75 -5.76
N ASP A 12 -18.03 -11.76 -6.53
CA ASP A 12 -16.99 -11.96 -7.53
C ASP A 12 -15.62 -11.86 -6.87
N PHE A 13 -14.74 -12.84 -7.12
CA PHE A 13 -13.36 -12.99 -6.64
C PHE A 13 -12.45 -11.84 -7.08
N ALA A 14 -12.66 -10.65 -6.53
CA ALA A 14 -11.79 -9.53 -6.79
C ALA A 14 -11.68 -8.60 -5.59
N LEU A 15 -10.43 -8.37 -5.19
CA LEU A 15 -10.07 -7.15 -4.49
C LEU A 15 -10.48 -5.96 -5.38
N SER A 16 -11.32 -5.10 -4.82
CA SER A 16 -11.91 -3.97 -5.52
C SER A 16 -11.30 -2.68 -4.97
N MET A 17 -10.84 -1.80 -5.86
CA MET A 17 -10.60 -0.39 -5.52
C MET A 17 -11.87 0.39 -5.87
N GLU A 18 -12.50 0.99 -4.85
CA GLU A 18 -13.62 1.90 -5.06
C GLU A 18 -13.13 3.22 -5.66
N THR A 19 -13.86 3.77 -6.62
CA THR A 19 -13.57 5.08 -7.20
C THR A 19 -14.18 6.20 -6.35
N PRO A 20 -13.63 7.43 -6.34
CA PRO A 20 -14.04 8.51 -5.41
C PRO A 20 -15.51 8.95 -5.49
N ASP A 21 -16.24 8.60 -6.55
CA ASP A 21 -17.62 9.03 -6.82
C ASP A 21 -18.68 8.22 -6.03
N GLN A 22 -18.27 7.22 -5.23
CA GLN A 22 -19.19 6.23 -4.61
C GLN A 22 -19.58 6.51 -3.14
N ALA A 23 -19.25 7.68 -2.58
CA ALA A 23 -19.57 8.02 -1.18
C ALA A 23 -21.06 8.32 -0.89
N ARG A 24 -21.93 8.32 -1.92
CA ARG A 24 -23.37 8.58 -1.79
C ARG A 24 -24.14 7.35 -2.22
N GLY A 25 -24.83 6.72 -1.27
CA GLY A 25 -25.52 5.45 -1.46
C GLY A 25 -26.54 5.51 -2.59
N ASP A 26 -26.31 4.71 -3.63
CA ASP A 26 -27.33 4.27 -4.59
C ASP A 26 -26.94 2.88 -5.13
N ASN A 27 -27.94 2.03 -5.30
CA ASN A 27 -27.86 0.58 -5.52
C ASN A 27 -27.49 0.22 -6.98
N ARG A 28 -26.61 1.00 -7.62
CA ARG A 28 -26.18 0.81 -9.01
C ARG A 28 -24.94 -0.05 -9.05
N ARG A 29 -24.93 -1.06 -9.94
CA ARG A 29 -23.77 -1.91 -10.29
C ARG A 29 -22.47 -1.15 -10.07
N HIS A 30 -21.74 -1.53 -9.03
CA HIS A 30 -20.58 -0.77 -8.58
C HIS A 30 -19.52 -0.75 -9.70
N ASN A 31 -19.27 0.44 -10.26
CA ASN A 31 -18.14 0.68 -11.16
C ASN A 31 -16.85 0.67 -10.34
N ALA A 32 -16.42 -0.52 -9.96
CA ALA A 32 -15.16 -0.77 -9.27
C ALA A 32 -14.15 -1.40 -10.24
N ILE A 33 -12.89 -0.96 -10.15
CA ILE A 33 -11.79 -1.61 -10.85
C ILE A 33 -11.36 -2.82 -10.01
N ARG A 34 -11.30 -3.98 -10.66
CA ARG A 34 -11.01 -5.28 -10.06
C ARG A 34 -9.62 -5.76 -10.44
N ILE A 35 -8.86 -6.27 -9.47
CA ILE A 35 -7.60 -6.96 -9.75
C ILE A 35 -7.91 -8.37 -10.26
N GLY A 36 -7.44 -8.69 -11.48
CA GLY A 36 -7.60 -10.02 -12.06
C GLY A 36 -6.70 -11.05 -11.39
N LEU A 37 -7.17 -12.31 -11.31
CA LEU A 37 -6.44 -13.42 -10.67
C LEU A 37 -5.02 -13.64 -11.23
N ALA A 38 -4.79 -13.30 -12.51
CA ALA A 38 -3.47 -13.39 -13.14
C ALA A 38 -2.41 -12.46 -12.53
N GLN A 39 -2.80 -11.44 -11.76
CA GLN A 39 -1.87 -10.54 -11.06
C GLN A 39 -1.37 -11.12 -9.74
N ILE A 40 -1.97 -12.21 -9.25
CA ILE A 40 -1.60 -12.82 -7.97
C ILE A 40 -0.32 -13.62 -8.16
N LYS A 41 0.79 -13.11 -7.63
CA LYS A 41 2.09 -13.78 -7.69
C LYS A 41 2.01 -15.16 -7.04
N GLY A 42 2.43 -16.17 -7.79
CA GLY A 42 2.45 -17.56 -7.31
C GLY A 42 1.19 -18.36 -7.67
N LEU A 43 0.15 -17.75 -8.22
CA LEU A 43 -1.05 -18.45 -8.69
C LEU A 43 -0.84 -18.99 -10.12
N SER A 44 -1.01 -20.29 -10.31
CA SER A 44 -0.84 -20.93 -11.61
C SER A 44 -2.04 -20.72 -12.55
N ILE A 45 -1.79 -20.75 -13.87
CA ILE A 45 -2.86 -20.68 -14.88
C ILE A 45 -3.88 -21.82 -14.70
N SER A 46 -3.42 -23.02 -14.33
CA SER A 46 -4.31 -24.15 -14.02
C SER A 46 -5.24 -23.83 -12.85
N SER A 47 -4.73 -23.21 -11.78
CA SER A 47 -5.54 -22.83 -10.63
C SER A 47 -6.50 -21.71 -10.98
N ILE A 48 -6.10 -20.72 -11.79
CA ILE A 48 -7.02 -19.68 -12.29
C ILE A 48 -8.18 -20.32 -13.06
N ARG A 49 -7.91 -21.24 -13.99
CA ARG A 49 -8.95 -21.97 -14.72
C ARG A 49 -9.85 -22.76 -13.79
N SER A 50 -9.26 -23.52 -12.86
CA SER A 50 -9.99 -24.31 -11.88
C SER A 50 -10.87 -23.46 -10.96
N ILE A 51 -10.43 -22.24 -10.58
CA ILE A 51 -11.26 -21.28 -9.84
C ILE A 51 -12.44 -20.80 -10.68
N ILE A 52 -12.24 -20.52 -11.98
CA ILE A 52 -13.31 -20.05 -12.87
C ILE A 52 -14.32 -21.17 -13.15
N GLU A 53 -13.83 -22.36 -13.50
CA GLU A 53 -14.63 -23.56 -13.76
C GLU A 53 -15.38 -24.02 -12.52
N GLY A 54 -14.69 -24.09 -11.37
CA GLY A 54 -15.26 -24.45 -10.09
C GLY A 54 -16.39 -23.53 -9.67
N ARG A 55 -16.31 -22.22 -10.01
CA ARG A 55 -17.40 -21.26 -9.79
C ARG A 55 -18.59 -21.54 -10.69
N GLY A 56 -18.38 -21.80 -11.97
CA GLY A 56 -19.47 -22.00 -12.94
C GLY A 56 -20.52 -20.88 -12.83
N VAL A 57 -21.79 -21.27 -12.64
CA VAL A 57 -22.93 -20.34 -12.51
C VAL A 57 -23.18 -19.91 -11.05
N ARG A 58 -22.77 -20.73 -10.07
CA ARG A 58 -23.07 -20.51 -8.64
C ARG A 58 -21.87 -19.89 -7.92
N PRO A 59 -22.00 -18.72 -7.29
CA PRO A 59 -20.92 -18.15 -6.48
C PRO A 59 -20.45 -19.11 -5.38
N TYR A 60 -19.22 -18.89 -4.91
CA TYR A 60 -18.71 -19.62 -3.75
C TYR A 60 -19.39 -19.11 -2.48
N SER A 61 -19.90 -20.02 -1.66
CA SER A 61 -20.65 -19.66 -0.44
C SER A 61 -19.79 -19.59 0.81
N SER A 62 -18.64 -20.26 0.82
CA SER A 62 -17.74 -20.33 1.98
C SER A 62 -16.32 -20.70 1.55
N ILE A 63 -15.34 -20.54 2.46
CA ILE A 63 -13.96 -20.99 2.23
C ILE A 63 -13.90 -22.49 1.91
N PRO A 64 -14.58 -23.40 2.64
CA PRO A 64 -14.60 -24.80 2.26
C PRO A 64 -15.26 -25.08 0.90
N ASP A 65 -16.37 -24.41 0.55
CA ASP A 65 -16.99 -24.52 -0.80
C ASP A 65 -16.00 -24.09 -1.88
N PHE A 66 -15.23 -23.02 -1.63
CA PHE A 66 -14.16 -22.56 -2.52
C PHE A 66 -13.04 -23.60 -2.66
N LEU A 67 -12.45 -24.07 -1.56
CA LEU A 67 -11.33 -25.01 -1.61
C LEU A 67 -11.73 -26.34 -2.29
N LEU A 68 -12.94 -26.84 -2.01
CA LEU A 68 -13.46 -28.08 -2.58
C LEU A 68 -13.68 -28.00 -4.09
N ARG A 69 -14.33 -26.92 -4.56
CA ARG A 69 -14.71 -26.76 -5.98
C ARG A 69 -13.57 -26.26 -6.85
N SER A 70 -12.70 -25.38 -6.32
CA SER A 70 -11.57 -24.83 -7.07
C SER A 70 -10.34 -25.73 -7.03
N ARG A 71 -10.21 -26.63 -6.06
CA ARG A 71 -9.07 -27.56 -5.88
C ARG A 71 -7.70 -26.86 -5.96
N VAL A 72 -7.63 -25.60 -5.54
CA VAL A 72 -6.38 -24.85 -5.50
C VAL A 72 -5.40 -25.49 -4.53
N LYS A 73 -4.10 -25.41 -4.83
CA LYS A 73 -3.09 -25.99 -3.95
C LYS A 73 -2.97 -25.18 -2.66
N PRO A 74 -2.49 -25.74 -1.53
CA PRO A 74 -2.37 -25.01 -0.26
C PRO A 74 -1.57 -23.71 -0.37
N LYS A 75 -0.42 -23.73 -1.06
CA LYS A 75 0.38 -22.53 -1.34
C LYS A 75 -0.35 -21.51 -2.24
N GLU A 76 -1.20 -22.04 -3.12
CA GLU A 76 -2.20 -21.38 -3.96
C GLU A 76 -3.14 -20.49 -3.13
N ALA A 77 -3.80 -21.17 -2.21
CA ALA A 77 -4.77 -20.64 -1.26
C ALA A 77 -4.13 -19.67 -0.26
N GLU A 78 -2.89 -19.92 0.17
CA GLU A 78 -2.13 -18.99 1.00
C GLU A 78 -1.95 -17.63 0.31
N ALA A 79 -1.52 -17.62 -0.95
CA ALA A 79 -1.37 -16.37 -1.70
C ALA A 79 -2.71 -15.62 -1.86
N LEU A 80 -3.78 -16.34 -2.17
CA LEU A 80 -5.14 -15.79 -2.27
C LEU A 80 -5.65 -15.22 -0.94
N ALA A 81 -5.36 -15.89 0.18
CA ALA A 81 -5.72 -15.41 1.52
C ALA A 81 -4.91 -14.16 1.89
N LEU A 82 -3.59 -14.22 1.74
CA LEU A 82 -2.68 -13.15 2.16
C LEU A 82 -2.85 -11.87 1.34
N CYS A 83 -3.25 -11.95 0.07
CA CYS A 83 -3.56 -10.78 -0.73
C CYS A 83 -4.99 -10.23 -0.52
N GLY A 84 -5.83 -10.95 0.24
CA GLY A 84 -7.19 -10.54 0.56
C GLY A 84 -8.25 -10.95 -0.46
N ALA A 85 -7.94 -11.82 -1.43
CA ALA A 85 -8.92 -12.30 -2.42
C ALA A 85 -10.03 -13.15 -1.78
N LEU A 86 -9.80 -13.62 -0.54
CA LEU A 86 -10.73 -14.44 0.25
C LEU A 86 -11.35 -13.67 1.43
N ASP A 87 -11.07 -12.37 1.59
CA ASP A 87 -11.60 -11.55 2.71
C ASP A 87 -13.14 -11.43 2.66
N MET A 88 -13.73 -11.62 1.46
CA MET A 88 -15.17 -11.61 1.20
C MET A 88 -15.98 -12.65 1.98
N PHE A 89 -15.34 -13.69 2.52
CA PHE A 89 -16.00 -14.72 3.32
C PHE A 89 -16.15 -14.34 4.81
N GLY A 90 -15.70 -13.13 5.19
CA GLY A 90 -15.85 -12.61 6.56
C GLY A 90 -14.98 -13.30 7.61
N ALA A 91 -14.05 -14.16 7.18
CA ALA A 91 -13.07 -14.82 8.04
C ALA A 91 -11.77 -14.00 8.10
N THR A 92 -11.03 -14.09 9.20
CA THR A 92 -9.72 -13.45 9.29
C THR A 92 -8.72 -14.15 8.35
N ARG A 93 -7.71 -13.43 7.85
CA ARG A 93 -6.71 -14.06 6.96
C ARG A 93 -6.03 -15.27 7.63
N PRO A 94 -5.67 -15.23 8.93
CA PRO A 94 -5.19 -16.41 9.66
C PRO A 94 -6.19 -17.59 9.70
N GLU A 95 -7.48 -17.34 9.90
CA GLU A 95 -8.50 -18.40 9.85
C GLU A 95 -8.59 -19.05 8.47
N ILE A 96 -8.48 -18.25 7.41
CA ILE A 96 -8.49 -18.74 6.03
C ILE A 96 -7.27 -19.63 5.78
N LEU A 97 -6.08 -19.18 6.22
CA LEU A 97 -4.84 -19.96 6.12
C LEU A 97 -4.95 -21.29 6.87
N TRP A 98 -5.51 -21.27 8.09
CA TRP A 98 -5.74 -22.49 8.86
C TRP A 98 -6.65 -23.47 8.13
N LYS A 99 -7.78 -22.99 7.58
CA LYS A 99 -8.71 -23.82 6.79
C LYS A 99 -8.06 -24.38 5.53
N ALA A 100 -7.24 -23.59 4.85
CA ALA A 100 -6.48 -24.03 3.68
C ALA A 100 -5.46 -25.12 4.01
N MET A 101 -4.75 -24.99 5.13
CA MET A 101 -3.80 -25.98 5.62
C MET A 101 -4.48 -27.31 5.97
N MET A 102 -5.61 -27.24 6.68
CA MET A 102 -6.37 -28.41 7.08
C MET A 102 -6.99 -29.16 5.88
N SER A 103 -7.18 -28.48 4.75
CA SER A 103 -7.75 -29.05 3.52
C SER A 103 -6.72 -29.77 2.61
N GLY A 104 -5.47 -29.93 3.06
CA GLY A 104 -4.38 -30.51 2.26
C GLY A 104 -4.42 -32.04 2.10
N PRO A 105 -3.65 -32.61 1.16
CA PRO A 105 -3.58 -34.06 0.94
C PRO A 105 -3.07 -34.80 2.18
N GLY A 106 -3.84 -35.75 2.70
CA GLY A 106 -3.49 -36.54 3.90
C GLY A 106 -4.05 -35.99 5.22
N LEU A 107 -4.66 -34.81 5.21
CA LEU A 107 -5.48 -34.27 6.29
C LEU A 107 -6.97 -34.44 5.95
N ALA A 108 -7.87 -34.23 6.92
CA ALA A 108 -9.31 -34.32 6.69
C ALA A 108 -9.71 -33.38 5.54
N SER A 109 -10.41 -33.93 4.54
CA SER A 109 -10.97 -33.14 3.45
C SER A 109 -11.87 -32.00 3.99
N PRO A 110 -12.04 -30.88 3.26
CA PRO A 110 -12.94 -29.81 3.69
C PRO A 110 -14.33 -30.30 4.15
N PRO A 111 -14.97 -31.27 3.46
CA PRO A 111 -16.23 -31.87 3.92
C PRO A 111 -16.12 -32.55 5.28
N THR A 112 -15.07 -33.33 5.53
CA THR A 112 -14.90 -34.05 6.81
C THR A 112 -14.55 -33.13 7.98
N LEU A 113 -13.87 -32.01 7.75
CA LEU A 113 -13.64 -31.00 8.79
C LEU A 113 -14.94 -30.31 9.23
N ILE A 114 -15.80 -29.99 8.26
CA ILE A 114 -17.11 -29.38 8.53
C ILE A 114 -18.03 -30.38 9.22
N GLU A 115 -18.12 -31.62 8.71
CA GLU A 115 -18.92 -32.70 9.28
C GLU A 115 -18.46 -33.08 10.70
N ALA A 116 -17.16 -33.00 10.97
CA ALA A 116 -16.58 -33.24 12.29
C ALA A 116 -16.67 -32.02 13.24
N GLY A 117 -17.27 -30.90 12.82
CA GLY A 117 -17.44 -29.72 13.66
C GLY A 117 -16.14 -28.99 14.01
N PHE A 118 -15.05 -29.22 13.27
CA PHE A 118 -13.78 -28.53 13.50
C PHE A 118 -13.85 -27.08 13.03
N THR A 119 -14.17 -26.18 13.95
CA THR A 119 -14.03 -24.75 13.75
C THR A 119 -12.58 -24.33 13.95
N ALA A 120 -12.11 -23.37 13.13
CA ALA A 120 -10.83 -22.73 13.40
C ALA A 120 -10.86 -22.14 14.82
N PRO A 121 -9.74 -22.19 15.58
CA PRO A 121 -9.64 -21.42 16.81
C PRO A 121 -9.85 -19.93 16.49
N PRO A 122 -10.31 -19.11 17.45
CA PRO A 122 -10.42 -17.67 17.24
C PRO A 122 -9.02 -17.09 17.02
N LEU A 123 -8.68 -16.82 15.76
CA LEU A 123 -7.39 -16.25 15.37
C LEU A 123 -7.58 -14.77 15.07
N ALA A 124 -6.91 -13.94 15.88
CA ALA A 124 -6.89 -12.50 15.66
C ALA A 124 -6.37 -12.18 14.26
N ASP A 125 -6.99 -11.19 13.62
CA ASP A 125 -6.60 -10.79 12.27
C ASP A 125 -5.26 -10.02 12.28
N TYR A 126 -4.64 -9.92 11.10
CA TYR A 126 -3.41 -9.15 10.94
C TYR A 126 -3.67 -7.64 11.09
N PRO A 127 -2.72 -6.88 11.67
CA PRO A 127 -2.72 -5.43 11.59
C PRO A 127 -2.81 -4.95 10.14
N VAL A 128 -3.41 -3.78 9.92
CA VAL A 128 -3.62 -3.22 8.57
C VAL A 128 -2.29 -3.08 7.82
N GLU A 129 -1.23 -2.66 8.50
CA GLU A 129 0.09 -2.48 7.91
C GLU A 129 0.68 -3.80 7.40
N GLU A 130 0.45 -4.90 8.13
CA GLU A 130 0.88 -6.23 7.70
C GLU A 130 0.07 -6.70 6.50
N LYS A 131 -1.26 -6.52 6.51
CA LYS A 131 -2.12 -6.84 5.36
C LYS A 131 -1.68 -6.12 4.09
N LEU A 132 -1.36 -4.82 4.20
CA LEU A 132 -0.89 -4.00 3.09
C LEU A 132 0.48 -4.45 2.57
N GLU A 133 1.40 -4.84 3.46
CA GLU A 133 2.70 -5.36 3.03
C GLU A 133 2.55 -6.68 2.27
N ARG A 134 1.62 -7.56 2.67
CA ARG A 134 1.30 -8.79 1.93
C ARG A 134 0.65 -8.51 0.58
N GLU A 135 -0.29 -7.57 0.51
CA GLU A 135 -0.87 -7.12 -0.76
C GLU A 135 0.22 -6.60 -1.70
N ARG A 136 1.12 -5.74 -1.20
CA ARG A 136 2.24 -5.19 -1.97
C ARG A 136 3.20 -6.28 -2.45
N GLU A 137 3.50 -7.28 -1.62
CA GLU A 137 4.40 -8.38 -1.96
C GLU A 137 3.81 -9.31 -3.02
N ILE A 138 2.50 -9.58 -2.95
CA ILE A 138 1.81 -10.57 -3.80
C ILE A 138 1.23 -9.94 -5.07
N LEU A 139 0.65 -8.75 -4.99
CA LEU A 139 -0.01 -8.05 -6.08
C LEU A 139 0.88 -6.96 -6.72
N GLY A 140 1.96 -6.56 -6.05
CA GLY A 140 2.80 -5.43 -6.46
C GLY A 140 2.20 -4.04 -6.14
N VAL A 141 0.95 -4.00 -5.66
CA VAL A 141 0.21 -2.80 -5.28
C VAL A 141 -0.60 -3.06 -4.01
N THR A 142 -0.94 -2.01 -3.26
CA THR A 142 -1.93 -2.10 -2.19
C THR A 142 -3.30 -1.79 -2.75
N VAL A 143 -4.31 -2.59 -2.39
CA VAL A 143 -5.70 -2.40 -2.86
C VAL A 143 -6.55 -1.82 -1.74
N SER A 144 -6.30 -2.23 -0.50
CA SER A 144 -7.14 -1.86 0.64
C SER A 144 -6.87 -0.47 1.22
N SER A 145 -5.68 0.09 1.04
CA SER A 145 -5.32 1.44 1.53
C SER A 145 -4.10 1.99 0.76
N HIS A 146 -3.79 3.26 0.99
CA HIS A 146 -2.60 3.90 0.44
C HIS A 146 -1.30 3.21 0.93
N PRO A 147 -0.30 3.01 0.05
CA PRO A 147 0.91 2.24 0.39
C PRO A 147 1.79 2.90 1.45
N ILE A 148 1.63 4.21 1.70
CA ILE A 148 2.38 4.94 2.73
C ILE A 148 2.10 4.43 4.14
N ARG A 149 0.93 3.81 4.36
CA ARG A 149 0.49 3.33 5.67
C ARG A 149 1.32 2.17 6.20
N VAL A 150 1.98 1.42 5.32
CA VAL A 150 3.03 0.45 5.69
C VAL A 150 4.17 1.11 6.49
N PHE A 151 4.39 2.41 6.30
CA PHE A 151 5.50 3.17 6.86
C PHE A 151 5.11 4.09 8.02
N THR A 152 3.90 3.97 8.59
CA THR A 152 3.39 4.85 9.67
C THR A 152 4.34 4.95 10.86
N LYS A 153 4.90 3.81 11.32
CA LYS A 153 5.87 3.82 12.44
C LYS A 153 7.14 4.62 12.12
N VAL A 154 7.63 4.51 10.89
CA VAL A 154 8.81 5.27 10.43
C VAL A 154 8.49 6.75 10.27
N ALA A 155 7.29 7.07 9.80
CA ALA A 155 6.76 8.42 9.66
C ALA A 155 6.65 9.12 11.03
N GLU A 156 6.02 8.46 12.01
CA GLU A 156 5.86 8.96 13.38
C GLU A 156 7.23 9.22 14.04
N ALA A 157 8.15 8.27 13.96
CA ALA A 157 9.50 8.41 14.50
C ALA A 157 10.31 9.54 13.81
N SER A 158 9.93 9.93 12.59
CA SER A 158 10.58 11.01 11.83
C SER A 158 9.94 12.38 12.07
N GLY A 159 8.84 12.46 12.83
CA GLY A 159 8.12 13.71 13.10
C GLY A 159 7.54 14.35 11.84
N VAL A 160 7.01 13.53 10.92
CA VAL A 160 6.37 14.06 9.72
C VAL A 160 4.99 14.62 10.03
N ILE A 161 4.58 15.63 9.27
CA ILE A 161 3.20 16.13 9.30
C ILE A 161 2.45 15.63 8.06
N PRO A 162 1.11 15.50 8.12
CA PRO A 162 0.27 15.25 6.94
C PRO A 162 0.41 16.36 5.90
N ALA A 163 0.40 16.01 4.62
CA ALA A 163 0.49 16.95 3.50
C ALA A 163 -0.60 18.04 3.53
N SER A 164 -1.83 17.67 3.93
CA SER A 164 -2.95 18.60 4.13
C SER A 164 -2.68 19.77 5.09
N ARG A 165 -1.63 19.69 5.93
CA ARG A 165 -1.23 20.78 6.83
C ARG A 165 -0.29 21.80 6.18
N LEU A 166 0.26 21.53 5.00
CA LEU A 166 1.27 22.37 4.37
C LEU A 166 0.79 23.82 4.18
N CYS A 167 -0.46 24.05 3.79
CA CYS A 167 -0.99 25.40 3.61
C CYS A 167 -0.95 26.28 4.87
N HIS A 168 -0.91 25.68 6.06
CA HIS A 168 -0.81 26.39 7.35
C HIS A 168 0.64 26.58 7.83
N MET A 169 1.62 26.11 7.05
CA MET A 169 3.02 26.03 7.43
C MET A 169 3.92 26.88 6.54
N ILE A 170 3.36 27.80 5.75
CA ILE A 170 4.11 28.73 4.88
C ILE A 170 5.20 29.46 5.70
N GLY A 171 6.42 29.49 5.16
CA GLY A 171 7.62 30.06 5.79
C GLY A 171 8.22 29.19 6.90
N LYS A 172 7.69 27.98 7.15
CA LYS A 172 8.22 27.05 8.16
C LYS A 172 8.92 25.88 7.49
N GLN A 173 9.92 25.37 8.19
CA GLN A 173 10.56 24.10 7.86
C GLN A 173 9.73 22.94 8.42
N VAL A 174 9.46 21.95 7.57
CA VAL A 174 8.64 20.77 7.92
C VAL A 174 9.23 19.48 7.34
N ARG A 175 8.81 18.35 7.89
CA ARG A 175 9.02 17.04 7.28
C ARG A 175 7.70 16.47 6.82
N VAL A 176 7.66 15.97 5.59
CA VAL A 176 6.50 15.28 5.02
C VAL A 176 6.96 13.97 4.42
N ILE A 177 6.13 12.94 4.52
CA ILE A 177 6.31 11.67 3.83
C ILE A 177 5.39 11.65 2.60
N GLY A 178 5.88 11.18 1.46
CA GLY A 178 5.07 11.10 0.25
C GLY A 178 5.46 9.96 -0.67
N TRP A 179 4.47 9.43 -1.36
CA TRP A 179 4.61 8.49 -2.47
C TRP A 179 4.77 9.27 -3.77
N LEU A 180 5.74 8.90 -4.61
CA LEU A 180 6.05 9.62 -5.84
C LEU A 180 5.06 9.28 -6.94
N VAL A 181 4.26 10.28 -7.30
CA VAL A 181 3.30 10.24 -8.40
C VAL A 181 4.02 10.48 -9.72
N THR A 182 4.72 11.61 -9.84
CA THR A 182 5.48 11.98 -11.03
C THR A 182 6.68 12.87 -10.71
N ALA A 183 7.62 12.96 -11.64
CA ALA A 183 8.78 13.82 -11.51
C ALA A 183 9.22 14.40 -12.86
N LYS A 184 9.59 15.68 -12.87
CA LYS A 184 10.08 16.38 -14.06
C LYS A 184 11.45 17.00 -13.78
N ARG A 185 12.47 16.53 -14.52
CA ARG A 185 13.79 17.18 -14.53
C ARG A 185 13.74 18.37 -15.49
N THR A 186 14.19 19.53 -15.03
CA THR A 186 14.30 20.73 -15.86
C THR A 186 15.65 21.42 -15.65
N ARG A 187 15.91 22.48 -16.40
CA ARG A 187 17.08 23.36 -16.18
C ARG A 187 16.62 24.73 -15.70
N THR A 188 17.41 25.35 -14.83
CA THR A 188 17.23 26.76 -14.45
C THR A 188 17.57 27.67 -15.64
N LYS A 189 17.31 28.98 -15.51
CA LYS A 189 17.75 30.00 -16.48
C LYS A 189 19.27 29.97 -16.71
N HIS A 190 20.04 29.54 -15.70
CA HIS A 190 21.49 29.40 -15.76
C HIS A 190 21.97 28.02 -16.24
N GLY A 191 21.06 27.16 -16.71
CA GLY A 191 21.37 25.85 -17.29
C GLY A 191 21.59 24.72 -16.29
N GLU A 192 21.52 24.98 -14.98
CA GLU A 192 21.72 23.96 -13.94
C GLU A 192 20.49 23.06 -13.82
N TYR A 193 20.71 21.76 -13.59
CA TYR A 193 19.59 20.83 -13.42
C TYR A 193 18.87 21.01 -12.08
N MET A 194 17.54 21.04 -12.12
CA MET A 194 16.65 20.95 -10.96
C MET A 194 15.54 19.93 -11.25
N LYS A 195 14.75 19.59 -10.24
CA LYS A 195 13.68 18.60 -10.40
C LYS A 195 12.43 18.95 -9.58
N PHE A 196 11.27 18.92 -10.23
CA PHE A 196 9.96 19.01 -9.59
C PHE A 196 9.42 17.60 -9.34
N LEU A 197 8.83 17.37 -8.17
CA LEU A 197 8.21 16.11 -7.77
C LEU A 197 6.78 16.38 -7.32
N THR A 198 5.85 15.59 -7.82
CA THR A 198 4.51 15.48 -7.24
C THR A 198 4.50 14.26 -6.32
N LEU A 199 4.25 14.50 -5.03
CA LEU A 199 4.17 13.48 -4.00
C LEU A 199 2.76 13.45 -3.40
N GLU A 200 2.35 12.30 -2.88
CA GLU A 200 1.05 12.17 -2.20
C GLU A 200 1.16 11.39 -0.88
N ASP A 201 0.33 11.75 0.09
CA ASP A 201 0.03 10.91 1.25
C ASP A 201 -1.47 10.62 1.34
N GLU A 202 -1.93 10.02 2.44
CA GLU A 202 -3.36 9.73 2.64
C GLU A 202 -4.23 11.00 2.79
N SER A 203 -3.61 12.16 3.00
CA SER A 203 -4.28 13.41 3.30
C SER A 203 -4.32 14.40 2.13
N ASP A 204 -3.28 14.45 1.30
CA ASP A 204 -3.23 15.35 0.14
C ASP A 204 -2.11 15.01 -0.88
N ILE A 205 -2.19 15.65 -2.05
CA ILE A 205 -1.13 15.70 -3.06
C ILE A 205 -0.36 17.03 -2.90
N PHE A 206 0.96 17.00 -2.99
CA PHE A 206 1.82 18.16 -2.79
C PHE A 206 3.03 18.19 -3.73
N GLU A 207 3.45 19.40 -4.07
CA GLU A 207 4.57 19.65 -4.97
C GLU A 207 5.86 19.92 -4.20
N VAL A 208 6.97 19.36 -4.68
CA VAL A 208 8.29 19.49 -4.07
C VAL A 208 9.32 19.91 -5.12
N THR A 209 10.08 20.94 -4.81
CA THR A 209 11.14 21.46 -5.69
C THR A 209 12.51 21.08 -5.15
N LEU A 210 13.29 20.33 -5.94
CA LEU A 210 14.72 20.09 -5.70
C LEU A 210 15.52 21.07 -6.55
N PHE A 211 15.88 22.20 -5.96
CA PHE A 211 16.79 23.18 -6.57
C PHE A 211 18.18 22.60 -6.83
N PRO A 212 19.01 23.21 -7.71
CA PRO A 212 20.22 22.56 -8.23
C PRO A 212 21.16 21.96 -7.20
N LYS A 213 21.47 22.69 -6.12
CA LYS A 213 22.34 22.19 -5.04
C LYS A 213 21.77 20.93 -4.37
N VAL A 214 20.46 20.90 -4.16
CA VAL A 214 19.76 19.77 -3.53
C VAL A 214 19.58 18.63 -4.52
N TYR A 215 19.26 18.92 -5.78
CA TYR A 215 19.18 17.92 -6.85
C TYR A 215 20.53 17.23 -7.09
N ALA A 216 21.64 17.97 -7.12
CA ALA A 216 22.98 17.39 -7.25
C ALA A 216 23.29 16.41 -6.10
N ARG A 217 22.86 16.72 -4.88
CA ARG A 217 23.14 15.90 -3.68
C ARG A 217 22.19 14.71 -3.51
N PHE A 218 20.90 14.89 -3.80
CA PHE A 218 19.85 13.92 -3.47
C PHE A 218 19.16 13.32 -4.70
N GLY A 219 19.35 13.88 -5.90
CA GLY A 219 18.64 13.46 -7.11
C GLY A 219 18.87 11.98 -7.47
N GLY A 220 20.06 11.44 -7.20
CA GLY A 220 20.36 10.01 -7.38
C GLY A 220 19.65 9.06 -6.42
N ARG A 221 19.05 9.59 -5.33
CA ARG A 221 18.26 8.82 -4.34
C ARG A 221 16.79 8.69 -4.73
N LEU A 222 16.33 9.40 -5.76
CA LEU A 222 14.99 9.28 -6.33
C LEU A 222 14.88 8.03 -7.22
N GLN A 223 14.99 6.86 -6.60
CA GLN A 223 14.85 5.57 -7.26
C GLN A 223 13.48 4.95 -6.99
N GLY A 224 12.74 4.66 -8.06
CA GLY A 224 11.40 4.10 -7.97
C GLY A 224 10.36 5.07 -7.40
N ARG A 225 9.18 4.55 -7.06
CA ARG A 225 8.01 5.34 -6.63
C ARG A 225 8.04 5.77 -5.16
N GLY A 226 9.07 5.42 -4.39
CA GLY A 226 9.18 5.79 -2.97
C GLY A 226 8.74 4.69 -2.01
N PRO A 227 8.35 5.03 -0.76
CA PRO A 227 8.07 6.39 -0.27
C PRO A 227 9.33 7.22 0.00
N TYR A 228 9.15 8.54 0.06
CA TYR A 228 10.19 9.51 0.37
C TYR A 228 9.81 10.37 1.58
N ILE A 229 10.75 10.58 2.49
CA ILE A 229 10.66 11.65 3.48
C ILE A 229 11.43 12.85 2.95
N VAL A 230 10.75 14.00 2.92
CA VAL A 230 11.30 15.27 2.48
C VAL A 230 11.34 16.23 3.66
N LEU A 231 12.51 16.81 3.91
CA LEU A 231 12.68 17.97 4.75
C LEU A 231 12.77 19.19 3.83
N GLY A 232 11.94 20.20 4.07
CA GLY A 232 11.95 21.40 3.26
C GLY A 232 11.24 22.57 3.93
N GLU A 233 11.37 23.73 3.30
CA GLU A 233 10.63 24.93 3.68
C GLU A 233 9.36 25.03 2.83
N VAL A 234 8.24 25.37 3.48
CA VAL A 234 6.98 25.54 2.76
C VAL A 234 6.95 26.95 2.17
N GLU A 235 6.81 27.03 0.86
CA GLU A 235 6.76 28.27 0.10
C GLU A 235 5.38 28.47 -0.52
N ASN A 236 5.04 29.73 -0.79
CA ASN A 236 3.91 30.09 -1.63
C ASN A 236 4.46 30.68 -2.92
N ASP A 237 4.41 29.90 -4.00
CA ASP A 237 4.85 30.31 -5.34
C ASP A 237 3.62 30.61 -6.19
N GLY A 238 3.35 31.91 -6.43
CA GLY A 238 2.26 32.33 -7.30
C GLY A 238 0.86 31.87 -6.88
N GLY A 239 0.63 31.62 -5.58
CA GLY A 239 -0.64 31.12 -5.04
C GLY A 239 -0.65 29.60 -4.79
N TYR A 240 0.41 28.88 -5.16
CA TYR A 240 0.54 27.45 -4.95
C TYR A 240 1.48 27.15 -3.78
N VAL A 241 1.00 26.33 -2.85
CA VAL A 241 1.81 25.85 -1.73
C VAL A 241 2.75 24.77 -2.23
N THR A 242 4.06 24.99 -2.12
CA THR A 242 5.09 24.04 -2.54
C THR A 242 6.10 23.83 -1.41
N LEU A 243 6.85 22.73 -1.48
CA LEU A 243 7.93 22.44 -0.53
C LEU A 243 9.28 22.58 -1.24
N ALA A 244 10.05 23.61 -0.88
CA ALA A 244 11.44 23.74 -1.29
C ALA A 244 12.29 22.72 -0.51
N ALA A 245 12.65 21.62 -1.17
CA ALA A 245 13.37 20.53 -0.52
C ALA A 245 14.77 20.98 -0.12
N GLN A 246 15.17 20.62 1.10
CA GLN A 246 16.51 20.79 1.63
C GLN A 246 17.21 19.44 1.79
N ALA A 247 16.46 18.39 2.12
CA ALA A 247 16.93 17.01 2.15
C ALA A 247 15.84 16.02 1.76
N LEU A 248 16.24 14.89 1.18
CA LEU A 248 15.34 13.83 0.74
C LEU A 248 15.93 12.45 1.01
N ARG A 249 15.10 11.53 1.52
CA ARG A 249 15.49 10.14 1.78
C ARG A 249 14.38 9.18 1.33
N ASN A 250 14.75 8.16 0.55
CA ASN A 250 13.89 7.02 0.25
C ASN A 250 13.83 6.08 1.47
N ILE A 251 12.63 5.70 1.89
CA ILE A 251 12.41 4.78 3.03
C ILE A 251 11.86 3.41 2.60
N GLY A 252 11.56 3.22 1.31
CA GLY A 252 11.02 1.98 0.74
C GLY A 252 12.08 0.99 0.27
N ALA A 253 13.34 1.40 0.13
CA ALA A 253 14.43 0.47 -0.15
C ALA A 253 14.68 -0.38 1.10
N LYS A 254 14.46 -1.70 1.02
CA LYS A 254 14.94 -2.65 2.04
C LYS A 254 16.43 -2.36 2.24
N THR A 255 16.81 -1.87 3.41
CA THR A 255 18.20 -1.85 3.86
C THR A 255 18.66 -3.30 3.92
N ARG A 256 19.25 -3.81 2.83
CA ARG A 256 20.03 -5.05 2.89
C ARG A 256 21.20 -4.78 3.82
N GLY A 257 21.15 -5.34 5.03
CA GLY A 257 22.29 -5.47 5.93
C GLY A 257 22.93 -4.16 6.40
N ALA A 258 22.29 -3.48 7.34
CA ALA A 258 23.02 -2.71 8.35
C ALA A 258 22.44 -3.09 9.71
N PRO A 259 23.28 -3.36 10.74
CA PRO A 259 22.78 -3.67 12.07
C PRO A 259 21.95 -2.47 12.56
N ALA A 260 21.00 -2.73 13.45
CA ALA A 260 20.23 -1.70 14.13
C ALA A 260 21.21 -0.73 14.81
N ALA A 261 21.56 0.34 14.11
CA ALA A 261 22.14 1.51 14.72
C ALA A 261 20.99 2.17 15.47
N SER A 262 21.12 2.13 16.78
CA SER A 262 20.45 3.01 17.74
C SER A 262 20.15 4.38 17.13
N GLY A 263 18.96 4.89 17.47
CA GLY A 263 18.39 6.09 16.89
C GLY A 263 19.38 7.26 16.80
N GLN A 264 19.65 7.69 15.56
CA GLN A 264 20.07 9.03 15.12
C GLN A 264 20.59 8.89 13.68
N GLY A 265 19.68 8.82 12.72
CA GLY A 265 20.02 9.23 11.35
C GLY A 265 20.10 10.75 11.33
N VAL A 266 21.22 11.29 11.79
CA VAL A 266 21.49 12.72 11.92
C VAL A 266 21.23 13.40 10.57
N PHE A 267 20.19 14.24 10.52
CA PHE A 267 20.19 15.37 9.60
C PHE A 267 21.48 16.12 9.93
N ASP A 268 22.46 16.12 9.02
CA ASP A 268 23.70 16.87 9.22
C ASP A 268 23.35 18.36 9.35
N THR A 269 23.18 18.82 10.59
CA THR A 269 22.73 20.17 10.98
C THR A 269 23.83 21.21 10.88
N LYS A 270 24.97 20.88 10.27
CA LYS A 270 26.00 21.87 9.97
C LYS A 270 25.58 22.67 8.74
N TYR A 271 24.82 23.75 8.93
CA TYR A 271 24.96 25.03 8.22
C TYR A 271 23.88 26.00 8.70
N ASN A 272 24.04 26.50 9.93
CA ASN A 272 23.44 27.76 10.37
C ASN A 272 24.55 28.80 10.55
N LYS A 273 25.08 29.32 9.44
CA LYS A 273 25.93 30.52 9.42
C LYS A 273 25.88 31.13 8.03
N TYR A 274 24.85 31.91 7.72
CA TYR A 274 24.92 33.12 6.88
C TYR A 274 23.65 33.95 7.15
N SER A 275 23.57 34.49 8.36
CA SER A 275 22.85 35.73 8.67
C SER A 275 23.92 36.70 9.16
N HIS A 276 23.86 37.93 8.67
CA HIS A 276 24.84 39.03 8.80
C HIS A 276 25.95 39.05 7.74
N ARG A 277 25.64 39.59 6.57
CA ARG A 277 25.87 41.00 6.21
C ARG A 277 25.28 41.30 4.84
#